data_AF-A0A953SZI1-F1
#
_entry.id   AF-A0A953SZI1-F1
#
_cell.length_a   1.000
_cell.length_b   1.000
_cell.length_c   1.000
_cell.angle_alpha   90.00
_cell.angle_beta   90.00
_cell.angle_gamma   90.00
#
_symmetry.space_group_name_H-M   'P 1'
#
loop_
_entity.id
_entity.type
_entity.pdbx_description
1 polymer ?
#
loop_
_entity_poly.entity_id
_entity_poly.type
_entity_poly.pdbx_seq_one_letter_code
_entity_poly.pdbx_strand_id
1 'polypeptide(L)'
;MERSSDPEQGLLAKKIGGRYARNAMFVGLLCAAVILMPFDDWNLNGAIELVTNWPLQSAICLVGGPLIGTLFGRWAGKEVLINNRNAFFFSLATGFMSVLATTLLFSSVAFIGEGLLGSAPLQLDTLNYIAKPLYWTLLFASPVIVLVAGIMALFLRWARKRYFTRT
;
A
#
# COMPACT_ATOMS: atom_id res chain seq x y z
N MET A 1 1.64 23.51 25.90
CA MET A 1 0.49 22.58 26.03
C MET A 1 0.96 21.20 25.59
N GLU A 2 1.57 20.48 26.53
CA GLU A 2 2.17 19.18 26.31
C GLU A 2 1.04 18.14 26.42
N ARG A 3 0.53 17.67 25.26
CA ARG A 3 -0.36 16.50 25.24
C ARG A 3 0.50 15.30 25.61
N SER A 4 0.57 14.95 26.89
CA SER A 4 0.93 13.60 27.31
C SER A 4 -0.19 12.67 26.83
N SER A 5 -0.16 12.30 25.56
CA SER A 5 -1.04 11.27 25.03
C SER A 5 -0.75 10.02 25.84
N ASP A 6 -1.72 9.60 26.65
CA ASP A 6 -1.69 8.37 27.42
C ASP A 6 -1.10 7.25 26.54
N PRO A 7 -0.03 6.55 26.97
CA PRO A 7 0.61 5.51 26.17
C PRO A 7 -0.41 4.49 25.62
N GLU A 8 -1.50 4.25 26.34
CA GLU A 8 -2.60 3.39 25.89
C GLU A 8 -3.34 3.93 24.65
N GLN A 9 -3.65 5.24 24.64
CA GLN A 9 -4.26 5.91 23.49
C GLN A 9 -3.34 5.88 22.27
N GLY A 10 -2.03 6.02 22.50
CA GLY A 10 -0.97 5.86 21.51
C GLY A 10 -1.00 4.49 20.83
N LEU A 11 -1.09 3.42 21.63
CA LEU A 11 -1.12 2.04 21.15
C LEU A 11 -2.41 1.76 20.37
N LEU A 12 -3.55 2.22 20.88
CA LEU A 12 -4.86 2.03 20.27
C LEU A 12 -4.93 2.71 18.89
N ALA A 13 -4.46 3.94 18.76
CA ALA A 13 -4.43 4.66 17.48
C ALA A 13 -3.58 3.94 16.42
N LYS A 14 -2.40 3.44 16.81
CA LYS A 14 -1.54 2.63 15.93
C LYS A 14 -2.23 1.33 15.51
N LYS A 15 -2.88 0.63 16.44
CA LYS A 15 -3.57 -0.64 16.17
C LYS A 15 -4.73 -0.46 15.19
N ILE A 16 -5.52 0.61 15.35
CA ILE A 16 -6.59 0.98 14.42
C ILE A 16 -5.99 1.26 13.04
N GLY A 17 -5.12 2.26 12.92
CA GLY A 17 -4.56 2.67 11.63
C GLY A 17 -3.87 1.54 10.88
N GLY A 18 -3.08 0.71 11.58
CA GLY A 18 -2.40 -0.43 10.98
C GLY A 18 -3.35 -1.51 10.45
N ARG A 19 -4.40 -1.86 11.20
CA ARG A 19 -5.38 -2.87 10.76
C ARG A 19 -6.13 -2.42 9.52
N TYR A 20 -6.54 -1.17 9.45
CA TYR A 20 -7.26 -0.63 8.31
C TYR A 20 -6.39 -0.55 7.07
N ALA A 21 -5.17 -0.01 7.19
CA ALA A 21 -4.26 0.07 6.05
C ALA A 21 -3.88 -1.31 5.50
N ARG A 22 -3.69 -2.30 6.37
CA ARG A 22 -3.46 -3.69 5.95
C ARG A 22 -4.63 -4.26 5.14
N ASN A 23 -5.85 -4.09 5.63
CA ASN A 23 -7.04 -4.57 4.92
C ASN A 23 -7.23 -3.82 3.59
N ALA A 24 -6.97 -2.51 3.58
CA ALA A 24 -6.99 -1.69 2.38
C ALA A 24 -5.99 -2.17 1.32
N MET A 25 -4.77 -2.59 1.73
CA MET A 25 -3.80 -3.17 0.81
C MET A 25 -4.31 -4.46 0.18
N PHE A 26 -4.95 -5.35 0.94
CA PHE A 26 -5.55 -6.57 0.38
C PHE A 26 -6.69 -6.26 -0.59
N VAL A 27 -7.56 -5.31 -0.25
CA VAL A 27 -8.62 -4.86 -1.16
C VAL A 27 -8.03 -4.29 -2.44
N GLY A 28 -6.99 -3.46 -2.34
CA GLY A 28 -6.29 -2.90 -3.49
C GLY A 28 -5.66 -3.98 -4.38
N LEU A 29 -5.06 -5.02 -3.78
CA LEU A 29 -4.49 -6.15 -4.51
C LEU A 29 -5.56 -6.97 -5.23
N LEU A 30 -6.73 -7.16 -4.59
CA LEU A 30 -7.88 -7.83 -5.19
C LEU A 30 -8.46 -7.01 -6.35
N CYS A 31 -8.59 -5.69 -6.18
CA CYS A 31 -8.96 -4.78 -7.27
C CYS A 31 -7.96 -4.83 -8.43
N ALA A 32 -6.65 -4.86 -8.14
CA ALA A 32 -5.64 -4.98 -9.17
C ALA A 32 -5.78 -6.28 -9.96
N ALA A 33 -6.02 -7.41 -9.30
CA ALA A 33 -6.27 -8.69 -9.97
C ALA A 33 -7.51 -8.62 -10.89
N VAL A 34 -8.60 -8.01 -10.43
CA VAL A 34 -9.83 -7.84 -11.23
C VAL A 34 -9.61 -6.88 -12.41
N ILE A 35 -8.83 -5.82 -12.24
CA ILE A 35 -8.49 -4.86 -13.32
C ILE A 35 -7.63 -5.54 -14.40
N LEU A 36 -6.82 -6.54 -14.04
CA LEU A 36 -5.97 -7.26 -14.98
C LEU A 36 -6.71 -8.36 -15.78
N MET A 37 -7.82 -8.91 -15.25
CA MET A 37 -8.58 -9.97 -15.93
C MET A 37 -8.99 -9.65 -17.39
N PRO A 38 -9.47 -8.45 -17.73
CA PRO A 38 -9.85 -8.14 -19.12
C PRO A 38 -8.68 -8.14 -20.10
N PHE A 39 -7.43 -8.05 -19.62
CA PHE A 39 -6.23 -8.08 -20.47
C PHE A 39 -5.78 -9.51 -20.78
N ASP A 40 -6.37 -10.52 -20.13
CA ASP A 40 -6.05 -11.95 -20.27
C ASP A 40 -7.33 -12.76 -20.59
N ASP A 41 -8.21 -12.21 -21.43
CA ASP A 41 -9.49 -12.85 -21.83
C ASP A 41 -10.36 -13.33 -20.66
N TRP A 42 -10.44 -12.52 -19.59
CA TRP A 42 -11.16 -12.82 -18.35
C TRP A 42 -10.63 -14.03 -17.57
N ASN A 43 -9.38 -14.41 -17.82
CA ASN A 43 -8.72 -15.52 -17.18
C ASN A 43 -8.00 -15.09 -15.89
N LEU A 44 -8.01 -15.97 -14.89
CA LEU A 44 -7.24 -15.82 -13.64
C LEU A 44 -5.78 -16.28 -13.80
N ASN A 45 -5.44 -16.85 -14.95
CA ASN A 45 -4.12 -17.39 -15.22
C ASN A 45 -3.01 -16.35 -15.01
N GLY A 46 -3.16 -15.10 -15.44
CA GLY A 46 -2.15 -14.07 -15.18
C GLY A 46 -1.81 -13.87 -13.69
N ALA A 47 -2.79 -14.02 -12.77
CA ALA A 47 -2.52 -13.94 -11.33
C ALA A 47 -1.84 -15.21 -10.80
N ILE A 48 -2.20 -16.38 -11.33
CA ILE A 48 -1.62 -17.67 -10.95
C ILE A 48 -0.17 -17.76 -11.48
N GLU A 49 0.08 -17.34 -12.71
CA GLU A 49 1.40 -17.28 -13.32
C GLU A 49 2.36 -16.37 -12.55
N LEU A 50 1.88 -15.24 -12.02
CA LEU A 50 2.68 -14.38 -11.15
C LEU A 50 3.15 -15.13 -9.90
N VAL A 51 2.32 -16.01 -9.35
CA VAL A 51 2.66 -16.81 -8.16
C VAL A 51 3.60 -17.96 -8.52
N THR A 52 3.39 -18.64 -9.64
CA THR A 52 4.18 -19.82 -10.03
C THR A 52 5.53 -19.45 -10.63
N ASN A 53 5.57 -18.44 -11.50
CA ASN A 53 6.78 -18.08 -12.26
C ASN A 53 7.62 -17.04 -11.52
N TRP A 54 7.00 -16.22 -10.66
CA TRP A 54 7.65 -15.12 -9.96
C TRP A 54 7.34 -15.14 -8.45
N PRO A 55 7.71 -16.22 -7.73
CA PRO A 55 7.31 -16.45 -6.34
C PRO A 55 7.83 -15.38 -5.36
N LEU A 56 8.99 -14.78 -5.64
CA LEU A 56 9.56 -13.74 -4.79
C LEU A 56 8.81 -12.41 -4.93
N GLN A 57 8.48 -12.05 -6.17
CA GLN A 57 7.70 -10.86 -6.51
C GLN A 57 6.28 -10.95 -5.94
N SER A 58 5.63 -12.10 -6.07
CA SER A 58 4.32 -12.36 -5.46
C SER A 58 4.38 -12.32 -3.93
N ALA A 59 5.45 -12.81 -3.30
CA ALA A 59 5.66 -12.66 -1.85
C ALA A 59 5.77 -11.19 -1.42
N ILE A 60 6.42 -10.33 -2.21
CA ILE A 60 6.47 -8.88 -1.96
C ILE A 60 5.05 -8.29 -2.01
N CYS A 61 4.23 -8.65 -2.99
CA CYS A 61 2.86 -8.13 -3.09
C CYS A 61 1.95 -8.65 -1.96
N LEU A 62 2.00 -9.94 -1.64
CA LEU A 62 1.08 -10.60 -0.69
C LEU A 62 1.49 -10.43 0.78
N VAL A 63 2.78 -10.27 1.05
CA VAL A 63 3.32 -10.14 2.41
C VAL A 63 3.96 -8.78 2.62
N GLY A 64 4.89 -8.39 1.74
CA GLY A 64 5.61 -7.12 1.84
C GLY A 64 4.69 -5.90 1.81
N GLY A 65 3.78 -5.84 0.84
CA GLY A 65 2.82 -4.74 0.68
C GLY A 65 1.94 -4.54 1.91
N PRO A 66 1.24 -5.57 2.42
CA PRO A 66 0.46 -5.47 3.64
C PRO A 66 1.29 -5.08 4.88
N LEU A 67 2.55 -5.52 4.98
CA LEU A 67 3.45 -5.09 6.07
C LEU A 67 3.79 -3.60 5.97
N ILE A 68 4.15 -3.13 4.78
CA ILE A 68 4.44 -1.71 4.49
C ILE A 68 3.20 -0.85 4.76
N GLY A 69 2.04 -1.28 4.26
CA GLY A 69 0.76 -0.65 4.53
C GLY A 69 0.45 -0.59 6.03
N THR A 70 0.75 -1.65 6.79
CA THR A 70 0.59 -1.64 8.25
C THR A 70 1.50 -0.61 8.92
N LEU A 71 2.75 -0.48 8.47
CA LEU A 71 3.72 0.47 9.02
C LEU A 71 3.26 1.92 8.78
N PHE A 72 2.95 2.28 7.54
CA PHE A 72 2.46 3.63 7.21
C PHE A 72 1.07 3.89 7.81
N GLY A 73 0.20 2.88 7.87
CA GLY A 73 -1.11 2.97 8.51
C GLY A 73 -1.03 3.24 10.01
N ARG A 74 -0.08 2.62 10.73
CA ARG A 74 0.18 2.93 12.14
C ARG A 74 0.58 4.39 12.33
N TRP A 75 1.40 4.90 11.41
CA TRP A 75 1.83 6.29 11.43
C TRP A 75 0.67 7.26 11.14
N ALA A 76 -0.12 7.03 10.08
CA ALA A 76 -1.34 7.81 9.80
C ALA A 76 -2.35 7.76 10.95
N GLY A 77 -2.56 6.59 11.56
CA GLY A 77 -3.46 6.43 12.70
C GLY A 77 -3.06 7.34 13.86
N LYS A 78 -1.77 7.43 14.19
CA LYS A 78 -1.26 8.33 15.23
C LYS A 78 -1.50 9.80 14.86
N GLU A 79 -1.11 10.20 13.65
CA GLU A 79 -1.21 11.60 13.22
C GLU A 79 -2.67 12.09 13.13
N VAL A 80 -3.58 11.25 12.66
CA VAL A 80 -4.98 11.63 12.49
C VAL A 80 -5.76 11.59 13.81
N LEU A 81 -5.59 10.54 14.60
CA LEU A 81 -6.38 10.34 15.82
C LEU A 81 -5.86 11.16 17.01
N ILE A 82 -4.53 11.26 17.16
CA ILE A 82 -3.90 11.94 18.31
C ILE A 82 -3.52 13.38 17.95
N ASN A 83 -2.83 13.58 16.83
CA ASN A 83 -2.31 14.90 16.45
C ASN A 83 -3.32 15.76 15.68
N ASN A 84 -4.57 15.30 15.52
CA ASN A 84 -5.64 16.06 14.86
C ASN A 84 -5.25 16.51 13.44
N ARG A 85 -4.42 15.74 12.73
CA ARG A 85 -4.11 16.03 11.35
C ARG A 85 -5.31 15.72 10.45
N ASN A 86 -5.33 16.33 9.27
CA ASN A 86 -6.40 16.10 8.30
C ASN A 86 -6.40 14.64 7.84
N ALA A 87 -7.46 13.91 8.18
CA ALA A 87 -7.61 12.49 7.91
C ALA A 87 -7.48 12.16 6.41
N PHE A 88 -8.04 13.00 5.54
CA PHE A 88 -8.02 12.74 4.10
C PHE A 88 -6.61 12.82 3.53
N PHE A 89 -5.89 13.91 3.80
CA PHE A 89 -4.52 14.08 3.30
C PHE A 89 -3.57 13.01 3.83
N PHE A 90 -3.63 12.68 5.12
CA PHE A 90 -2.74 11.66 5.69
C PHE A 90 -3.08 10.25 5.19
N SER A 91 -4.35 9.89 5.07
CA SER A 91 -4.76 8.61 4.46
C SER A 91 -4.31 8.51 3.01
N LEU A 92 -4.44 9.60 2.23
CA LEU A 92 -4.02 9.63 0.84
C LEU A 92 -2.49 9.51 0.71
N ALA A 93 -1.73 10.32 1.46
CA ALA A 93 -0.28 10.29 1.45
C ALA A 93 0.27 8.91 1.83
N THR A 94 -0.27 8.29 2.89
CA THR A 94 0.14 6.94 3.31
C THR A 94 -0.27 5.85 2.35
N GLY A 95 -1.42 5.98 1.66
CA GLY A 95 -1.80 5.09 0.57
C GLY A 95 -0.79 5.12 -0.58
N PHE A 96 -0.45 6.32 -1.07
CA PHE A 96 0.56 6.50 -2.12
C PHE A 96 1.94 5.99 -1.70
N MET A 97 2.41 6.34 -0.50
CA MET A 97 3.70 5.84 0.00
C MET A 97 3.73 4.31 0.10
N SER A 98 2.63 3.69 0.52
CA SER A 98 2.56 2.23 0.63
C SER A 98 2.64 1.55 -0.72
N VAL A 99 1.89 2.06 -1.70
CA VAL A 99 1.90 1.53 -3.07
C VAL A 99 3.26 1.75 -3.73
N LEU A 100 3.80 2.97 -3.68
CA LEU A 100 5.10 3.30 -4.27
C LEU A 100 6.24 2.47 -3.66
N ALA A 101 6.30 2.34 -2.33
CA ALA A 101 7.32 1.53 -1.67
C ALA A 101 7.21 0.06 -2.06
N THR A 102 5.99 -0.48 -2.16
CA THR A 102 5.78 -1.87 -2.59
C THR A 102 6.21 -2.07 -4.05
N THR A 103 5.84 -1.16 -4.95
CA THR A 103 6.24 -1.21 -6.36
C THR A 103 7.75 -1.09 -6.52
N LEU A 104 8.40 -0.17 -5.79
CA LEU A 104 9.85 -0.04 -5.84
C LEU A 104 10.56 -1.32 -5.41
N LEU A 105 10.09 -1.98 -4.35
CA LEU A 105 10.66 -3.27 -3.92
C LEU A 105 10.44 -4.36 -4.96
N PHE A 106 9.22 -4.47 -5.49
CA PHE A 106 8.88 -5.42 -6.55
C PHE A 106 9.80 -5.24 -7.77
N SER A 107 9.89 -3.99 -8.26
CA SER A 107 10.72 -3.58 -9.37
C SER A 107 12.21 -3.84 -9.15
N SER A 108 12.72 -3.54 -7.96
CA SER A 108 14.13 -3.73 -7.62
C SER A 108 14.49 -5.22 -7.60
N VAL A 109 13.59 -6.06 -7.10
CA VAL A 109 13.80 -7.50 -7.07
C VAL A 109 13.74 -8.13 -8.46
N ALA A 110 12.80 -7.70 -9.31
CA ALA A 110 12.77 -8.12 -10.72
C ALA A 110 14.06 -7.72 -11.45
N PHE A 111 14.49 -6.47 -11.26
CA PHE A 111 15.72 -5.94 -11.84
C PHE A 111 16.97 -6.73 -11.41
N ILE A 112 17.12 -7.03 -10.11
CA ILE A 112 18.25 -7.81 -9.60
C ILE A 112 18.17 -9.26 -10.08
N GLY A 113 16.97 -9.85 -10.10
CA GLY A 113 16.76 -11.23 -10.53
C GLY A 113 17.21 -11.47 -11.97
N GLU A 114 16.80 -10.61 -12.90
CA GLU A 114 17.20 -10.75 -14.31
C GLU A 114 18.68 -10.41 -14.54
N GLY A 115 19.22 -9.45 -13.79
CA GLY A 115 20.65 -9.13 -13.82
C GLY A 115 21.54 -10.29 -13.33
N LEU A 116 21.09 -11.05 -12.33
CA LEU A 116 21.80 -12.24 -11.81
C LEU A 116 21.68 -13.45 -12.73
N LEU A 117 20.56 -13.58 -13.45
CA LEU A 117 20.30 -14.70 -14.37
C LEU A 117 20.96 -14.52 -15.75
N GLY A 118 21.56 -13.35 -16.02
CA GLY A 118 22.31 -13.09 -17.26
C GLY A 118 21.44 -13.05 -18.53
N SER A 119 20.12 -12.94 -18.38
CA SER A 119 19.14 -13.02 -19.46
C SER A 119 18.98 -11.72 -20.26
N ALA A 120 19.60 -10.62 -19.82
CA ALA A 120 19.61 -9.34 -20.51
C ALA A 120 21.05 -8.79 -20.60
N PRO A 121 21.44 -8.14 -21.71
CA PRO A 121 22.71 -7.41 -21.77
C PRO A 121 22.73 -6.39 -20.63
N LEU A 122 23.91 -6.18 -20.03
CA LEU A 122 24.18 -5.27 -18.90
C LEU A 122 23.89 -3.77 -19.20
N GLN A 123 23.10 -3.46 -20.22
CA GLN A 123 22.41 -2.19 -20.37
C GLN A 123 21.21 -2.22 -19.43
N LEU A 124 21.47 -1.86 -18.17
CA LEU A 124 20.48 -1.65 -17.12
C LEU A 124 19.34 -0.73 -17.62
N ASP A 125 18.26 -1.32 -18.14
CA ASP A 125 17.08 -0.54 -18.54
C ASP A 125 16.24 -0.19 -17.31
N THR A 126 16.77 0.74 -16.51
CA THR A 126 16.07 1.33 -15.36
C THR A 126 14.69 1.87 -15.75
N LEU A 127 14.50 2.25 -17.00
CA LEU A 127 13.21 2.69 -17.51
C LEU A 127 12.21 1.53 -17.60
N ASN A 128 12.62 0.34 -18.01
CA ASN A 128 11.74 -0.84 -18.05
C ASN A 128 11.45 -1.44 -16.68
N TYR A 129 12.42 -1.46 -15.76
CA TYR A 129 12.20 -2.12 -14.47
C TYR A 129 11.73 -1.19 -13.36
N ILE A 130 12.03 0.11 -13.43
CA ILE A 130 11.69 1.06 -12.35
C ILE A 130 10.67 2.09 -12.86
N ALA A 131 10.98 2.84 -13.92
CA ALA A 131 10.15 3.97 -14.33
C ALA A 131 8.78 3.52 -14.87
N LYS A 132 8.73 2.55 -15.80
CA LYS A 132 7.49 2.03 -16.37
C LYS A 132 6.58 1.41 -15.32
N PRO A 133 7.04 0.52 -14.42
CA PRO A 133 6.17 -0.05 -13.38
C PRO A 133 5.62 1.01 -12.43
N LEU A 134 6.42 2.00 -12.04
CA LEU A 134 5.93 3.12 -11.22
C LEU A 134 4.87 3.95 -11.95
N TYR A 135 5.11 4.27 -13.22
CA TYR A 135 4.16 5.02 -14.04
C TYR A 135 2.81 4.31 -14.14
N TRP A 136 2.82 3.02 -14.53
CA TRP A 136 1.60 2.23 -14.67
C TRP A 136 0.90 2.02 -13.33
N THR A 137 1.67 1.77 -12.27
CA THR A 137 1.09 1.65 -10.93
C THR A 137 0.43 2.94 -10.52
N LEU A 138 1.07 4.10 -10.70
CA LEU A 138 0.46 5.38 -10.37
C LEU A 138 -0.80 5.64 -11.20
N LEU A 139 -0.77 5.37 -12.50
CA LEU A 139 -1.91 5.60 -13.38
C LEU A 139 -3.13 4.77 -12.95
N PHE A 140 -2.95 3.47 -12.73
CA PHE A 140 -4.07 2.56 -12.43
C PHE A 140 -4.42 2.48 -10.94
N ALA A 141 -3.45 2.63 -10.04
CA ALA A 141 -3.70 2.57 -8.61
C ALA A 141 -4.23 3.90 -8.05
N SER A 142 -3.93 5.06 -8.66
CA SER A 142 -4.38 6.36 -8.12
C SER A 142 -5.89 6.44 -7.87
N PRO A 143 -6.78 6.04 -8.79
CA PRO A 143 -8.22 6.07 -8.54
C PRO A 143 -8.62 5.19 -7.34
N VAL A 144 -8.03 4.00 -7.25
CA VAL A 144 -8.28 3.04 -6.16
C VAL A 144 -7.76 3.60 -4.82
N ILE A 145 -6.56 4.18 -4.81
CA ILE A 145 -5.97 4.82 -3.63
C ILE A 145 -6.86 5.95 -3.14
N VAL A 146 -7.32 6.84 -4.03
CA VAL A 146 -8.19 7.96 -3.67
C VAL A 146 -9.49 7.48 -3.06
N LEU A 147 -10.14 6.47 -3.67
CA LEU A 147 -11.38 5.89 -3.17
C LEU A 147 -11.20 5.26 -1.78
N VAL A 148 -10.20 4.40 -1.63
CA VAL A 148 -9.94 3.68 -0.37
C VAL A 148 -9.47 4.63 0.73
N ALA A 149 -8.63 5.61 0.40
CA ALA A 149 -8.19 6.65 1.33
C ALA A 149 -9.36 7.54 1.78
N GLY A 150 -10.30 7.85 0.89
CA GLY A 150 -11.53 8.57 1.22
C GLY A 150 -12.38 7.82 2.25
N ILE A 151 -12.62 6.52 2.02
CA ILE A 151 -13.35 5.66 2.96
C ILE A 151 -12.62 5.58 4.31
N MET A 152 -11.30 5.39 4.29
CA MET A 152 -10.47 5.35 5.50
C MET A 152 -10.53 6.67 6.26
N ALA A 153 -10.48 7.81 5.58
CA ALA A 153 -10.54 9.11 6.19
C ALA A 153 -11.88 9.35 6.90
N LEU A 154 -13.00 8.97 6.28
CA LEU A 154 -14.33 9.03 6.91
C LEU A 154 -14.36 8.17 8.18
N PHE A 155 -13.81 6.95 8.10
CA PHE A 155 -13.76 6.04 9.23
C PHE A 155 -12.90 6.60 10.37
N LEU A 156 -11.71 7.12 10.09
CA LEU A 156 -10.83 7.70 11.10
C LEU A 156 -11.46 8.93 11.77
N ARG A 157 -12.18 9.77 11.01
CA ARG A 157 -12.96 10.88 11.58
C ARG A 157 -14.05 10.38 12.53
N TRP A 158 -14.75 9.31 12.16
CA TRP A 158 -15.77 8.70 13.01
C TRP A 158 -15.17 8.06 14.28
N ALA A 159 -14.11 7.26 14.14
CA ALA A 159 -13.40 6.65 15.27
C ALA A 159 -12.90 7.70 16.25
N ARG A 160 -12.37 8.82 15.73
CA ARG A 160 -11.94 9.93 16.58
C ARG A 160 -13.08 10.50 17.42
N LYS A 161 -14.22 10.80 16.80
CA LYS A 161 -15.40 11.32 17.51
C LYS A 161 -15.86 10.40 18.63
N ARG A 162 -15.73 9.08 18.44
CA ARG A 162 -16.20 8.07 19.39
C ARG A 162 -15.25 7.82 20.56
N TYR A 163 -13.93 7.84 20.30
CA TYR A 163 -12.93 7.35 21.27
C TYR A 163 -12.00 8.43 21.82
N PHE A 164 -11.84 9.58 21.13
CA PHE A 164 -10.79 10.55 21.44
C PHE A 164 -11.27 11.98 21.70
N THR A 165 -12.58 12.26 21.55
CA THR A 165 -13.17 13.58 21.84
C THR A 165 -14.12 13.58 23.05
N ARG A 166 -14.05 12.55 23.92
CA ARG A 166 -14.87 12.44 25.15
C ARG A 166 -14.21 13.00 26.42
N THR A 167 -13.24 13.90 26.28
CA THR A 167 -12.60 14.64 27.38
C THR A 167 -12.70 16.12 27.13
#